data_AF-A0A9R1LBA4-F1
#
_entry.id   AF-A0A9R1LBA4-F1
#
_cell.length_a   1.000
_cell.length_b   1.000
_cell.length_c   1.000
_cell.angle_alpha   90.00
_cell.angle_beta   90.00
_cell.angle_gamma   90.00
#
_symmetry.space_group_name_H-M   'P 1'
#
loop_
_entity.id
_entity.type
_entity.pdbx_description
1 polymer ?
#
loop_
_entity_poly.entity_id
_entity_poly.type
_entity_poly.pdbx_seq_one_letter_code
_entity_poly.pdbx_strand_id
1 'polypeptide(L)'
;MAILNLLASQRKCRLSEILTGSNPLVRDQSLVEYNQNSSAGIHICALLDSDGTPMEVALAVTKLVDEGFTTVKLKVGRRASPAEDAAVIQKTREVVGYKINIRADANGKWTYKQAIEFGSRVKSLCLQYIEEPVSSVHDLIKFCENSGLPVALDESIDNLKGDPIQKLHQFVHPGIVAVVIKPSVVGGFENAAHIAKWAHMHDKMAIISSAYESSVGLATYIQFAYYVDRQHDLISRLKRYDSWGTVAHGFGTYQWLTEDVSEQKLQILVPPLGDGMGASVEDAHGYLHHLNINDEKIEKTYSEEKLNSYAIEVDGNHFSYVVKVQEAGDCTNDKVVLFLHGFLGTSEDWTPMMKALSPSARVIAVDLPGHGESQILQRDDGNFNQISLTIQSVADLLLKLICDITDGEVVVVGYSMGARIALQMILNENHKVVLSRQISGAVLISGSPGLRHEASRRRRTAIDKSRAQFLLTYGLECFIKTWYSGKMWTSLREHPQFDSLVRTRRKHSNITDLSKVLADSSIGRQKSLWEDLKHLEKPVLIVAGEKDVKFKEIAERMCSETRENGEREADCRSNQELCEMIVVPESGHAVHVENPLPLVRAVRKFLVRLHQP
;
A
#
# COMPACT_ATOMS: atom_id res chain seq x y z
N MET A 1 -9.75 -12.24 8.54
CA MET A 1 -11.03 -12.86 8.15
C MET A 1 -10.90 -14.39 8.08
N ALA A 2 -10.07 -14.95 7.19
CA ALA A 2 -9.86 -16.40 7.08
C ALA A 2 -9.50 -17.10 8.41
N ILE A 3 -8.58 -16.51 9.20
CA ILE A 3 -8.20 -17.02 10.53
C ILE A 3 -9.41 -17.11 11.47
N LEU A 4 -10.26 -16.07 11.51
CA LEU A 4 -11.44 -16.05 12.38
C LEU A 4 -12.47 -17.10 11.93
N ASN A 5 -12.63 -17.30 10.62
CA ASN A 5 -13.50 -18.34 10.09
C ASN A 5 -12.98 -19.75 10.44
N LEU A 6 -11.66 -19.97 10.36
CA LEU A 6 -11.01 -21.22 10.78
C LEU A 6 -11.24 -21.47 12.28
N LEU A 7 -11.09 -20.46 13.13
CA LEU A 7 -11.36 -20.57 14.56
C LEU A 7 -12.83 -20.90 14.85
N ALA A 8 -13.77 -20.28 14.12
CA ALA A 8 -15.19 -20.56 14.23
C ALA A 8 -15.49 -22.02 13.86
N SER A 9 -14.92 -22.52 12.76
CA SER A 9 -15.02 -23.90 12.32
C SER A 9 -14.45 -24.89 13.34
N GLN A 10 -13.24 -24.64 13.86
CA GLN A 10 -12.63 -25.49 14.91
C GLN A 10 -13.47 -25.56 16.18
N ARG A 11 -14.14 -24.46 16.53
CA ARG A 11 -15.02 -24.37 17.71
C ARG A 11 -16.47 -24.79 17.41
N LYS A 12 -16.78 -25.21 16.18
CA LYS A 12 -18.12 -25.59 15.71
C LYS A 12 -19.19 -24.53 16.05
N CYS A 13 -18.86 -23.28 15.78
CA CYS A 13 -19.70 -22.12 16.09
C CYS A 13 -19.70 -21.13 14.92
N ARG A 14 -20.56 -20.12 14.99
CA ARG A 14 -20.68 -19.07 13.97
C ARG A 14 -19.54 -18.08 14.11
N LEU A 15 -19.15 -17.47 12.99
CA LEU A 15 -18.20 -16.36 13.01
C LEU A 15 -18.69 -15.20 13.90
N SER A 16 -19.98 -14.88 13.85
CA SER A 16 -20.60 -13.89 14.74
C SER A 16 -20.53 -14.27 16.23
N GLU A 17 -20.55 -15.57 16.58
CA GLU A 17 -20.39 -16.03 17.97
C GLU A 17 -18.96 -15.82 18.46
N ILE A 18 -17.95 -16.09 17.61
CA ILE A 18 -16.55 -15.74 17.89
C ILE A 18 -16.40 -14.23 18.11
N LEU A 19 -16.98 -13.42 17.22
CA LEU A 19 -16.89 -11.96 17.27
C LEU A 19 -17.57 -11.38 18.51
N THR A 20 -18.71 -11.93 18.92
CA THR A 20 -19.45 -11.49 20.12
C THR A 20 -18.90 -12.06 21.43
N GLY A 21 -17.97 -13.03 21.37
CA GLY A 21 -17.46 -13.73 22.55
C GLY A 21 -18.49 -14.68 23.18
N SER A 22 -19.56 -15.03 22.46
CA SER A 22 -20.60 -15.95 22.93
C SER A 22 -20.03 -17.38 22.93
N ASN A 23 -19.90 -18.00 24.09
CA ASN A 23 -19.37 -19.36 24.21
C ASN A 23 -20.52 -20.39 24.03
N PRO A 24 -20.50 -21.27 23.01
CA PRO A 24 -21.53 -22.28 22.84
C PRO A 24 -21.60 -23.28 24.00
N LEU A 25 -20.52 -23.42 24.77
CA LEU A 25 -20.41 -24.35 25.90
C LEU A 25 -20.93 -23.78 27.23
N VAL A 26 -21.27 -22.49 27.28
CA VAL A 26 -21.87 -21.85 28.45
C VAL A 26 -23.25 -21.33 28.04
N ARG A 27 -24.24 -22.24 27.96
CA ARG A 27 -25.64 -21.85 28.06
C ARG A 27 -25.91 -21.48 29.51
N ASP A 28 -25.59 -20.25 29.88
CA ASP A 28 -26.07 -19.69 31.14
C ASP A 28 -27.60 -19.57 31.05
N GLN A 29 -28.31 -20.39 31.84
CA GLN A 29 -29.78 -20.47 31.87
C GLN A 29 -30.45 -19.19 32.42
N SER A 30 -29.68 -18.13 32.67
CA SER A 30 -30.16 -16.89 33.30
C SER A 30 -30.30 -15.69 32.35
N LEU A 31 -29.90 -15.81 31.07
CA LEU A 31 -30.18 -14.77 30.06
C LEU A 31 -31.46 -15.13 29.30
N VAL A 32 -32.57 -14.66 29.86
CA VAL A 32 -33.90 -14.40 29.26
C VAL A 32 -34.09 -14.90 27.83
N GLU A 33 -35.08 -15.79 27.66
CA GLU A 33 -35.67 -16.19 26.38
C GLU A 33 -35.81 -15.01 25.42
N TYR A 34 -34.86 -14.88 24.48
CA TYR A 34 -35.01 -14.00 23.33
C TYR A 34 -35.31 -14.87 22.12
N ASN A 35 -36.50 -14.63 21.56
CA ASN A 35 -37.11 -15.28 20.40
C ASN A 35 -36.09 -15.86 19.40
N GLN A 36 -36.00 -17.19 19.36
CA GLN A 36 -35.30 -17.95 18.32
C GLN A 36 -36.02 -17.90 16.94
N ASN A 37 -37.04 -17.03 16.79
CA ASN A 37 -37.95 -17.01 15.63
C ASN A 37 -37.89 -15.74 14.76
N SER A 38 -36.96 -14.80 14.98
CA SER A 38 -36.65 -13.80 13.96
C SER A 38 -35.35 -14.22 13.27
N SER A 39 -35.40 -14.63 12.00
CA SER A 39 -34.19 -14.71 11.19
C SER A 39 -33.58 -13.30 11.15
N ALA A 40 -32.56 -13.02 11.95
CA ALA A 40 -31.96 -11.69 12.02
C ALA A 40 -31.37 -11.37 10.65
N GLY A 41 -32.07 -10.52 9.90
CA GLY A 41 -31.64 -10.06 8.59
C GLY A 41 -30.80 -8.79 8.74
N ILE A 42 -29.71 -8.71 7.99
CA ILE A 42 -28.95 -7.47 7.82
C ILE A 42 -29.54 -6.70 6.65
N HIS A 43 -30.08 -5.51 6.88
CA HIS A 43 -30.63 -4.67 5.81
C HIS A 43 -29.55 -4.25 4.83
N ILE A 44 -29.89 -4.25 3.55
CA ILE A 44 -28.98 -3.86 2.48
C ILE A 44 -29.43 -2.54 1.88
N CYS A 45 -28.46 -1.64 1.71
CA CYS A 45 -28.60 -0.45 0.90
C CYS A 45 -28.37 -0.83 -0.56
N ALA A 46 -29.35 -0.55 -1.43
CA ALA A 46 -29.14 -0.65 -2.86
C ALA A 46 -28.10 0.37 -3.33
N LEU A 47 -27.37 0.04 -4.39
CA LEU A 47 -26.42 0.93 -5.03
C LEU A 47 -26.80 1.08 -6.49
N LEU A 48 -26.91 2.32 -6.94
CA LEU A 48 -27.20 2.63 -8.34
C LEU A 48 -26.24 3.70 -8.85
N ASP A 49 -25.71 3.49 -10.05
CA ASP A 49 -25.00 4.54 -10.77
C ASP A 49 -26.00 5.54 -11.33
N SER A 50 -25.64 6.82 -11.33
CA SER A 50 -26.55 7.88 -11.77
C SER A 50 -26.45 8.13 -13.28
N ASP A 51 -26.33 7.10 -14.11
CA ASP A 51 -26.22 7.26 -15.56
C ASP A 51 -27.60 7.46 -16.22
N GLY A 52 -27.63 8.19 -17.34
CA GLY A 52 -28.87 8.53 -18.06
C GLY A 52 -29.53 9.83 -17.61
N THR A 53 -30.82 9.99 -17.90
CA THR A 53 -31.60 11.17 -17.50
C THR A 53 -32.08 11.05 -16.05
N PRO A 54 -32.38 12.17 -15.35
CA PRO A 54 -32.94 12.13 -14.00
C PRO A 54 -34.18 11.25 -13.86
N MET A 55 -35.02 11.18 -14.89
CA MET A 55 -36.22 10.34 -14.90
C MET A 55 -35.86 8.85 -15.03
N GLU A 56 -34.90 8.49 -15.88
CA GLU A 56 -34.44 7.10 -16.01
C GLU A 56 -33.84 6.57 -14.72
N VAL A 57 -33.01 7.39 -14.04
CA VAL A 57 -32.48 7.04 -12.72
C VAL A 57 -33.61 6.87 -11.71
N ALA A 58 -34.57 7.80 -11.65
CA ALA A 58 -35.70 7.70 -10.72
C ALA A 58 -36.53 6.42 -10.95
N LEU A 59 -36.78 6.04 -12.21
CA LEU A 59 -37.48 4.80 -12.56
C LEU A 59 -36.67 3.55 -12.18
N ALA A 60 -35.34 3.59 -12.32
CA ALA A 60 -34.48 2.51 -11.85
C ALA A 60 -34.51 2.38 -10.32
N VAL A 61 -34.55 3.49 -9.58
CA VAL A 61 -34.75 3.48 -8.12
C VAL A 61 -36.12 2.90 -7.76
N THR A 62 -37.20 3.24 -8.49
CA THR A 62 -38.52 2.63 -8.27
C THR A 62 -38.48 1.11 -8.35
N LYS A 63 -37.77 0.55 -9.34
CA LYS A 63 -37.63 -0.92 -9.46
C LYS A 63 -36.96 -1.54 -8.23
N LEU A 64 -35.89 -0.92 -7.72
CA LEU A 64 -35.23 -1.37 -6.49
C LEU A 64 -36.18 -1.26 -5.28
N VAL A 65 -36.99 -0.21 -5.20
CA VAL A 65 -38.00 -0.07 -4.15
C VAL A 65 -39.07 -1.17 -4.25
N ASP A 66 -39.52 -1.48 -5.47
CA ASP A 66 -40.48 -2.56 -5.72
C ASP A 66 -39.91 -3.96 -5.39
N GLU A 67 -38.60 -4.14 -5.50
CA GLU A 67 -37.86 -5.32 -5.01
C GLU A 67 -37.78 -5.37 -3.47
N GLY A 68 -38.10 -4.28 -2.77
CA GLY A 68 -38.16 -4.19 -1.32
C GLY A 68 -37.02 -3.38 -0.68
N PHE A 69 -36.18 -2.68 -1.45
CA PHE A 69 -35.16 -1.81 -0.86
C PHE A 69 -35.78 -0.59 -0.19
N THR A 70 -35.47 -0.37 1.09
CA THR A 70 -35.91 0.81 1.85
C THR A 70 -34.87 1.94 1.88
N THR A 71 -33.64 1.64 1.44
CA THR A 71 -32.52 2.59 1.37
C THR A 71 -31.78 2.42 0.05
N VAL A 72 -31.55 3.52 -0.66
CA VAL A 72 -30.84 3.55 -1.94
C VAL A 72 -29.72 4.57 -1.90
N LYS A 73 -28.53 4.17 -2.34
CA LYS A 73 -27.36 5.04 -2.54
C LYS A 73 -27.20 5.36 -4.01
N LEU A 74 -27.20 6.65 -4.33
CA LEU A 74 -26.97 7.19 -5.67
C LEU A 74 -25.57 7.77 -5.75
N LYS A 75 -24.80 7.35 -6.76
CA LYS A 75 -23.55 8.01 -7.08
C LYS A 75 -23.84 9.42 -7.62
N VAL A 76 -23.00 10.39 -7.26
CA VAL A 76 -23.05 11.79 -7.71
C VAL A 76 -21.62 12.28 -7.95
N GLY A 77 -21.44 13.52 -8.43
CA GLY A 77 -20.11 14.04 -8.77
C GLY A 77 -19.51 13.38 -10.00
N ARG A 78 -20.37 12.80 -10.86
CA ARG A 78 -20.00 12.12 -12.11
C ARG A 78 -20.51 12.85 -13.34
N ARG A 79 -21.41 13.81 -13.16
CA ARG A 79 -22.04 14.59 -14.24
C ARG A 79 -21.28 15.89 -14.51
N ALA A 80 -21.69 16.60 -15.56
CA ALA A 80 -21.02 17.83 -16.00
C ALA A 80 -21.11 18.95 -14.96
N SER A 81 -22.14 18.96 -14.10
CA SER A 81 -22.30 19.97 -13.05
C SER A 81 -22.99 19.43 -11.79
N PRO A 82 -22.73 20.06 -10.62
CA PRO A 82 -23.45 19.78 -9.38
C PRO A 82 -24.96 19.99 -9.50
N ALA A 83 -25.40 20.89 -10.39
CA ALA A 83 -26.81 21.11 -10.65
C ALA A 83 -27.48 19.91 -11.33
N GLU A 84 -26.79 19.23 -12.24
CA GLU A 84 -27.29 18.01 -12.88
C GLU A 84 -27.32 16.83 -11.90
N ASP A 85 -26.29 16.68 -11.06
CA ASP A 85 -26.29 15.70 -9.97
C ASP A 85 -27.49 15.94 -9.02
N ALA A 86 -27.75 17.20 -8.64
CA ALA A 86 -28.88 17.56 -7.79
C ALA A 86 -30.25 17.27 -8.45
N ALA A 87 -30.37 17.48 -9.76
CA ALA A 87 -31.59 17.20 -10.51
C ALA A 87 -31.97 15.70 -10.45
N VAL A 88 -30.98 14.80 -10.43
CA VAL A 88 -31.22 13.35 -10.24
C VAL A 88 -31.83 13.07 -8.86
N ILE A 89 -31.27 13.67 -7.81
CA ILE A 89 -31.79 13.50 -6.44
C ILE A 89 -33.20 14.07 -6.32
N GLN A 90 -33.42 15.27 -6.84
CA GLN A 90 -34.74 15.91 -6.88
C GLN A 90 -35.76 15.02 -7.57
N LYS A 91 -35.43 14.54 -8.78
CA LYS A 91 -36.35 13.71 -9.55
C LYS A 91 -36.62 12.37 -8.89
N THR A 92 -35.60 11.74 -8.31
CA THR A 92 -35.76 10.51 -7.54
C THR A 92 -36.70 10.73 -6.37
N ARG A 93 -36.49 11.81 -5.59
CA ARG A 93 -37.33 12.12 -4.42
C ARG A 93 -38.79 12.38 -4.81
N GLU A 94 -39.04 13.07 -5.93
CA GLU A 94 -40.39 13.27 -6.47
C GLU A 94 -41.11 11.94 -6.74
N VAL A 95 -40.39 10.95 -7.26
CA VAL A 95 -40.97 9.67 -7.72
C VAL A 95 -41.16 8.69 -6.58
N VAL A 96 -40.14 8.50 -5.71
CA VAL A 96 -40.18 7.46 -4.66
C VAL A 96 -40.65 7.97 -3.30
N GLY A 97 -40.82 9.28 -3.15
CA GLY A 97 -41.30 9.92 -1.93
C GLY A 97 -40.31 9.83 -0.76
N TYR A 98 -40.80 10.14 0.45
CA TYR A 98 -39.97 10.30 1.66
C TYR A 98 -39.92 9.06 2.58
N LYS A 99 -40.61 7.97 2.21
CA LYS A 99 -40.50 6.70 2.94
C LYS A 99 -39.20 5.95 2.65
N ILE A 100 -38.55 6.27 1.53
CA ILE A 100 -37.30 5.65 1.10
C ILE A 100 -36.13 6.54 1.50
N ASN A 101 -35.15 5.97 2.19
CA ASN A 101 -33.92 6.67 2.52
C ASN A 101 -33.06 6.83 1.27
N ILE A 102 -32.61 8.06 0.99
CA ILE A 102 -31.69 8.34 -0.12
C ILE A 102 -30.35 8.78 0.46
N ARG A 103 -29.28 8.14 0.01
CA ARG A 103 -27.88 8.51 0.26
C ARG A 103 -27.28 8.99 -1.05
N ALA A 104 -26.47 10.04 -1.01
CA ALA A 104 -25.71 10.50 -2.17
C ALA A 104 -24.22 10.26 -1.93
N ASP A 105 -23.46 9.82 -2.93
CA ASP A 105 -22.04 9.47 -2.78
C ASP A 105 -21.19 10.11 -3.88
N ALA A 106 -20.37 11.08 -3.48
CA ALA A 106 -19.59 11.92 -4.38
C ALA A 106 -18.13 11.46 -4.55
N ASN A 107 -17.66 10.49 -3.76
CA ASN A 107 -16.28 9.99 -3.78
C ASN A 107 -15.21 11.10 -3.76
N GLY A 108 -15.43 12.16 -2.99
CA GLY A 108 -14.52 13.30 -2.86
C GLY A 108 -14.32 14.14 -4.13
N LYS A 109 -15.17 13.98 -5.16
CA LYS A 109 -14.93 14.55 -6.50
C LYS A 109 -15.23 16.04 -6.64
N TRP A 110 -16.03 16.62 -5.76
CA TRP A 110 -16.35 18.05 -5.86
C TRP A 110 -15.28 18.91 -5.18
N THR A 111 -15.08 20.10 -5.74
CA THR A 111 -14.51 21.21 -4.97
C THR A 111 -15.51 21.69 -3.90
N TYR A 112 -15.03 22.37 -2.86
CA TYR A 112 -15.90 22.97 -1.84
C TYR A 112 -17.06 23.79 -2.41
N LYS A 113 -16.79 24.63 -3.43
CA LYS A 113 -17.83 25.47 -4.07
C LYS A 113 -18.89 24.62 -4.78
N GLN A 114 -18.47 23.59 -5.51
CA GLN A 114 -19.37 22.66 -6.19
C GLN A 114 -20.22 21.87 -5.20
N ALA A 115 -19.63 21.40 -4.10
CA ALA A 115 -20.35 20.70 -3.05
C ALA A 115 -21.44 21.61 -2.42
N ILE A 116 -21.12 22.87 -2.11
CA ILE A 116 -22.09 23.85 -1.60
C ILE A 116 -23.20 24.12 -2.62
N GLU A 117 -22.88 24.22 -3.91
CA GLU A 117 -23.89 24.38 -4.96
C GLU A 117 -24.87 23.19 -4.97
N PHE A 118 -24.36 21.94 -5.00
CA PHE A 118 -25.20 20.75 -4.89
C PHE A 118 -26.04 20.79 -3.62
N GLY A 119 -25.40 21.04 -2.47
CA GLY A 119 -26.05 21.08 -1.16
C GLY A 119 -27.21 22.07 -1.10
N SER A 120 -27.05 23.26 -1.68
CA SER A 120 -28.10 24.28 -1.72
C SER A 120 -29.38 23.82 -2.42
N ARG A 121 -29.26 22.91 -3.41
CA ARG A 121 -30.36 22.40 -4.24
C ARG A 121 -31.05 21.18 -3.63
N VAL A 122 -30.39 20.48 -2.71
CA VAL A 122 -30.91 19.23 -2.11
C VAL A 122 -31.24 19.36 -0.61
N LYS A 123 -30.99 20.53 0.00
CA LYS A 123 -31.16 20.77 1.44
C LYS A 123 -32.53 20.35 1.99
N SER A 124 -33.60 20.56 1.22
CA SER A 124 -34.97 20.23 1.62
C SER A 124 -35.42 18.80 1.28
N LEU A 125 -34.55 17.96 0.71
CA LEU A 125 -34.92 16.64 0.20
C LEU A 125 -34.70 15.49 1.21
N CYS A 126 -34.34 15.82 2.45
CA CYS A 126 -34.14 14.87 3.55
C CYS A 126 -33.25 13.69 3.16
N LEU A 127 -32.06 13.97 2.64
CA LEU A 127 -31.04 12.93 2.44
C LEU A 127 -30.63 12.36 3.79
N GLN A 128 -30.42 11.04 3.85
CA GLN A 128 -29.89 10.41 5.07
C GLN A 128 -28.47 10.90 5.34
N TYR A 129 -27.65 10.99 4.29
CA TYR A 129 -26.37 11.68 4.29
C TYR A 129 -25.85 11.87 2.86
N ILE A 130 -24.83 12.73 2.75
CA ILE A 130 -23.93 12.82 1.60
C ILE A 130 -22.59 12.20 2.00
N GLU A 131 -22.18 11.15 1.30
CA GLU A 131 -20.92 10.43 1.48
C GLU A 131 -19.80 11.16 0.74
N GLU A 132 -18.75 11.50 1.49
CA GLU A 132 -17.51 12.12 1.01
C GLU A 132 -17.72 13.23 -0.04
N PRO A 133 -18.41 14.35 0.27
CA PRO A 133 -18.68 15.41 -0.72
C PRO A 133 -17.40 16.06 -1.28
N VAL A 134 -16.33 16.12 -0.49
CA VAL A 134 -15.04 16.74 -0.84
C VAL A 134 -13.89 15.91 -0.23
N SER A 135 -12.69 16.00 -0.80
CA SER A 135 -11.54 15.18 -0.39
C SER A 135 -10.74 15.73 0.80
N SER A 136 -10.93 17.00 1.18
CA SER A 136 -10.20 17.64 2.28
C SER A 136 -11.00 17.61 3.58
N VAL A 137 -10.38 17.16 4.67
CA VAL A 137 -10.98 17.17 6.02
C VAL A 137 -11.46 18.56 6.43
N HIS A 138 -10.68 19.61 6.11
CA HIS A 138 -11.05 20.98 6.43
C HIS A 138 -12.34 21.40 5.69
N ASP A 139 -12.43 21.07 4.41
CA ASP A 139 -13.59 21.39 3.60
C ASP A 139 -14.81 20.54 3.96
N LEU A 140 -14.63 19.31 4.46
CA LEU A 140 -15.72 18.48 4.98
C LEU A 140 -16.41 19.15 6.18
N ILE A 141 -15.63 19.61 7.16
CA ILE A 141 -16.15 20.30 8.34
C ILE A 141 -16.84 21.59 7.93
N LYS A 142 -16.16 22.39 7.09
CA LYS A 142 -16.72 23.64 6.55
C LYS A 142 -18.01 23.41 5.76
N PHE A 143 -18.10 22.30 5.02
CA PHE A 143 -19.31 21.93 4.28
C PHE A 143 -20.46 21.58 5.24
N CYS A 144 -20.19 20.82 6.32
CA CYS A 144 -21.19 20.54 7.35
C CYS A 144 -21.76 21.83 7.94
N GLU A 145 -20.89 22.78 8.32
CA GLU A 145 -21.28 24.05 8.94
C GLU A 145 -22.13 24.94 8.00
N ASN A 146 -21.75 25.02 6.72
CA ASN A 146 -22.39 25.96 5.78
C ASN A 146 -23.62 25.36 5.08
N SER A 147 -23.62 24.06 4.78
CA SER A 147 -24.78 23.42 4.15
C SER A 147 -25.86 23.03 5.16
N GLY A 148 -25.44 22.58 6.36
CA GLY A 148 -26.30 21.94 7.35
C GLY A 148 -26.78 20.54 6.94
N LEU A 149 -26.18 19.94 5.91
CA LEU A 149 -26.53 18.60 5.44
C LEU A 149 -25.76 17.51 6.22
N PRO A 150 -26.37 16.35 6.48
CA PRO A 150 -25.68 15.22 7.09
C PRO A 150 -24.60 14.66 6.17
N VAL A 151 -23.42 14.38 6.72
CA VAL A 151 -22.26 13.86 5.99
C VAL A 151 -21.86 12.48 6.52
N ALA A 152 -21.49 11.59 5.60
CA ALA A 152 -20.83 10.33 5.91
C ALA A 152 -19.37 10.36 5.44
N LEU A 153 -18.49 9.69 6.20
CA LEU A 153 -17.09 9.50 5.84
C LEU A 153 -16.90 8.16 5.15
N ASP A 154 -16.16 8.15 4.04
CA ASP A 154 -15.69 6.94 3.35
C ASP A 154 -14.17 7.04 3.12
N GLU A 155 -13.71 7.68 2.04
CA GLU A 155 -12.29 7.77 1.72
C GLU A 155 -11.45 8.48 2.81
N SER A 156 -12.06 9.38 3.59
CA SER A 156 -11.41 10.05 4.73
C SER A 156 -10.93 9.09 5.83
N ILE A 157 -11.52 7.90 5.92
CA ILE A 157 -11.12 6.87 6.89
C ILE A 157 -10.40 5.68 6.24
N ASP A 158 -10.23 5.70 4.92
CA ASP A 158 -9.42 4.72 4.23
C ASP A 158 -7.94 4.90 4.60
N ASN A 159 -7.30 3.82 5.06
CA ASN A 159 -5.88 3.78 5.40
C ASN A 159 -5.42 4.79 6.50
N LEU A 160 -6.20 4.98 7.56
CA LEU A 160 -5.74 5.66 8.78
C LEU A 160 -4.41 5.04 9.25
N LYS A 161 -3.30 5.78 9.14
CA LYS A 161 -1.98 5.36 9.62
C LYS A 161 -1.85 5.65 11.12
N GLY A 162 -1.35 4.68 11.88
CA GLY A 162 -1.19 4.79 13.34
C GLY A 162 -2.47 4.37 14.07
N ASP A 163 -2.68 4.88 15.28
CA ASP A 163 -3.89 4.59 16.07
C ASP A 163 -5.14 5.24 15.44
N PRO A 164 -6.11 4.44 14.94
CA PRO A 164 -7.34 4.96 14.33
C PRO A 164 -8.12 5.90 15.26
N ILE A 165 -8.12 5.64 16.57
CA ILE A 165 -8.93 6.41 17.53
C ILE A 165 -8.46 7.85 17.63
N GLN A 166 -7.14 8.07 17.67
CA GLN A 166 -6.58 9.43 17.71
C GLN A 166 -6.92 10.22 16.46
N LYS A 167 -6.87 9.58 15.29
CA LYS A 167 -7.18 10.23 14.02
C LYS A 167 -8.66 10.52 13.84
N LEU A 168 -9.53 9.66 14.37
CA LEU A 168 -10.97 9.86 14.28
C LEU A 168 -11.47 11.07 15.09
N HIS A 169 -10.71 11.52 16.09
CA HIS A 169 -11.07 12.69 16.91
C HIS A 169 -11.33 13.97 16.09
N GLN A 170 -10.71 14.14 14.92
CA GLN A 170 -10.98 15.30 14.06
C GLN A 170 -12.39 15.28 13.42
N PHE A 171 -13.10 14.15 13.49
CA PHE A 171 -14.39 13.93 12.84
C PHE A 171 -15.58 13.89 13.81
N VAL A 172 -15.40 14.40 15.04
CA VAL A 172 -16.46 14.42 16.06
C VAL A 172 -17.62 15.37 15.73
N HIS A 173 -17.44 16.28 14.77
CA HIS A 173 -18.44 17.28 14.38
C HIS A 173 -19.85 16.66 14.18
N PRO A 174 -20.93 17.29 14.70
CA PRO A 174 -22.27 16.70 14.70
C PRO A 174 -22.90 16.56 13.30
N GLY A 175 -22.47 17.38 12.34
CA GLY A 175 -22.86 17.24 10.93
C GLY A 175 -22.28 15.97 10.25
N ILE A 176 -21.27 15.34 10.84
CA ILE A 176 -20.79 14.03 10.42
C ILE A 176 -21.61 12.98 11.17
N VAL A 177 -22.54 12.34 10.48
CA VAL A 177 -23.55 11.45 11.07
C VAL A 177 -23.26 9.97 10.85
N ALA A 178 -22.36 9.64 9.92
CA ALA A 178 -22.07 8.24 9.58
C ALA A 178 -20.62 8.01 9.18
N VAL A 179 -20.18 6.76 9.31
CA VAL A 179 -18.85 6.26 8.96
C VAL A 179 -19.02 4.97 8.14
N VAL A 180 -18.55 4.99 6.90
CA VAL A 180 -18.61 3.87 5.95
C VAL A 180 -17.33 3.06 6.07
N ILE A 181 -17.46 1.85 6.60
CA ILE A 181 -16.35 1.00 6.99
C ILE A 181 -16.25 -0.15 6.00
N LYS A 182 -15.15 -0.21 5.25
CA LYS A 182 -14.81 -1.32 4.36
C LYS A 182 -13.74 -2.19 5.01
N PRO A 183 -14.07 -3.35 5.64
CA PRO A 183 -13.10 -4.14 6.37
C PRO A 183 -11.83 -4.51 5.58
N SER A 184 -11.96 -4.79 4.28
CA SER A 184 -10.84 -5.08 3.37
C SER A 184 -9.88 -3.90 3.21
N VAL A 185 -10.37 -2.66 3.32
CA VAL A 185 -9.59 -1.43 3.13
C VAL A 185 -8.99 -0.94 4.45
N VAL A 186 -9.72 -1.02 5.56
CA VAL A 186 -9.26 -0.52 6.87
C VAL A 186 -8.33 -1.49 7.62
N GLY A 187 -7.98 -2.63 7.03
CA GLY A 187 -7.02 -3.58 7.59
C GLY A 187 -7.63 -4.77 8.36
N GLY A 188 -8.89 -5.08 8.12
CA GLY A 188 -9.60 -6.25 8.68
C GLY A 188 -10.61 -5.91 9.78
N PHE A 189 -11.21 -6.96 10.35
CA PHE A 189 -12.31 -6.82 11.34
C PHE A 189 -11.90 -6.16 12.65
N GLU A 190 -10.65 -6.28 13.07
CA GLU A 190 -10.17 -5.65 14.31
C GLU A 190 -10.22 -4.12 14.20
N ASN A 191 -9.57 -3.56 13.17
CA ASN A 191 -9.62 -2.12 12.91
C ASN A 191 -11.04 -1.65 12.60
N ALA A 192 -11.79 -2.41 11.80
CA ALA A 192 -13.19 -2.09 11.51
C ALA A 192 -14.04 -2.02 12.79
N ALA A 193 -13.83 -2.92 13.76
CA ALA A 193 -14.54 -2.92 15.03
C ALA A 193 -14.15 -1.73 15.92
N HIS A 194 -12.88 -1.33 15.93
CA HIS A 194 -12.45 -0.11 16.63
C HIS A 194 -13.09 1.14 16.05
N ILE A 195 -13.14 1.26 14.72
CA ILE A 195 -13.79 2.39 14.03
C ILE A 195 -15.30 2.40 14.32
N ALA A 196 -15.97 1.24 14.22
CA ALA A 196 -17.40 1.13 14.49
C ALA A 196 -17.74 1.48 15.96
N LYS A 197 -16.93 1.01 16.91
CA LYS A 197 -17.08 1.36 18.33
C LYS A 197 -16.93 2.87 18.55
N TRP A 198 -15.92 3.48 17.93
CA TRP A 198 -15.75 4.93 18.00
C TRP A 198 -16.96 5.68 17.44
N ALA A 199 -17.49 5.24 16.28
CA ALA A 199 -18.67 5.84 15.66
C ALA A 199 -19.87 5.78 16.61
N HIS A 200 -20.17 4.61 17.18
CA HIS A 200 -21.28 4.46 18.14
C HIS A 200 -21.11 5.29 19.41
N MET A 201 -19.88 5.38 19.95
CA MET A 201 -19.60 6.21 21.12
C MET A 201 -19.90 7.70 20.88
N HIS A 202 -19.75 8.16 19.63
CA HIS A 202 -19.98 9.54 19.22
C HIS A 202 -21.32 9.73 18.48
N ASP A 203 -22.27 8.80 18.66
CA ASP A 203 -23.63 8.87 18.09
C ASP A 203 -23.63 8.98 16.56
N LYS A 204 -22.71 8.28 15.90
CA LYS A 204 -22.61 8.16 14.45
C LYS A 204 -23.01 6.75 14.00
N MET A 205 -23.67 6.63 12.86
CA MET A 205 -23.97 5.35 12.23
C MET A 205 -22.69 4.68 11.75
N ALA A 206 -22.50 3.39 12.05
CA ALA A 206 -21.42 2.58 11.49
C ALA A 206 -21.95 1.69 10.36
N ILE A 207 -21.49 1.92 9.13
CA ILE A 207 -22.02 1.28 7.93
C ILE A 207 -20.95 0.35 7.36
N ILE A 208 -21.09 -0.95 7.57
CA ILE A 208 -20.25 -1.93 6.88
C ILE A 208 -20.58 -1.91 5.39
N SER A 209 -19.56 -1.77 4.54
CA SER A 209 -19.70 -1.68 3.08
C SER A 209 -18.73 -2.59 2.36
N SER A 210 -19.12 -3.01 1.16
CA SER A 210 -18.29 -3.72 0.21
C SER A 210 -17.41 -2.77 -0.63
N ALA A 211 -16.20 -3.24 -0.96
CA ALA A 211 -15.31 -2.76 -2.02
C ALA A 211 -15.21 -3.82 -3.12
N TYR A 212 -16.37 -4.26 -3.66
CA TYR A 212 -16.50 -5.31 -4.69
C TYR A 212 -16.11 -6.73 -4.23
N GLU A 213 -16.63 -7.16 -3.09
CA GLU A 213 -16.41 -8.51 -2.55
C GLU A 213 -17.17 -9.60 -3.32
N SER A 214 -16.55 -10.78 -3.38
CA SER A 214 -17.22 -12.04 -3.75
C SER A 214 -18.25 -12.48 -2.70
N SER A 215 -19.05 -13.51 -3.00
CA SER A 215 -19.98 -14.09 -2.00
C SER A 215 -19.29 -14.51 -0.71
N VAL A 216 -18.03 -14.97 -0.79
CA VAL A 216 -17.20 -15.27 0.40
C VAL A 216 -16.96 -14.03 1.25
N GLY A 217 -16.56 -12.92 0.62
CA GLY A 217 -16.36 -11.66 1.33
C GLY A 217 -17.66 -11.13 1.93
N LEU A 218 -18.73 -11.07 1.13
CA LEU A 218 -20.05 -10.60 1.57
C LEU A 218 -20.60 -11.44 2.73
N ALA A 219 -20.51 -12.77 2.67
CA ALA A 219 -20.95 -13.65 3.75
C ALA A 219 -20.20 -13.37 5.05
N THR A 220 -18.88 -13.13 4.99
CA THR A 220 -18.13 -12.72 6.18
C THR A 220 -18.52 -11.33 6.68
N TYR A 221 -18.83 -10.40 5.78
CA TYR A 221 -19.24 -9.04 6.16
C TYR A 221 -20.63 -9.00 6.79
N ILE A 222 -21.55 -9.88 6.39
CA ILE A 222 -22.87 -10.01 7.01
C ILE A 222 -22.73 -10.49 8.46
N GLN A 223 -21.88 -11.48 8.73
CA GLN A 223 -21.56 -11.92 10.10
C GLN A 223 -20.98 -10.77 10.93
N PHE A 224 -20.14 -9.94 10.32
CA PHE A 224 -19.50 -8.80 10.98
C PHE A 224 -20.46 -7.63 11.20
N ALA A 225 -21.31 -7.29 10.23
CA ALA A 225 -22.36 -6.29 10.35
C ALA A 225 -23.31 -6.63 11.51
N TYR A 226 -23.71 -7.91 11.61
CA TYR A 226 -24.52 -8.38 12.73
C TYR A 226 -23.84 -8.17 14.09
N TYR A 227 -22.53 -8.44 14.17
CA TYR A 227 -21.77 -8.11 15.38
C TYR A 227 -21.81 -6.60 15.67
N VAL A 228 -21.60 -5.76 14.66
CA VAL A 228 -21.58 -4.30 14.80
C VAL A 228 -22.93 -3.75 15.26
N ASP A 229 -24.04 -4.19 14.67
CA ASP A 229 -25.39 -3.79 15.05
C ASP A 229 -25.70 -4.20 16.51
N ARG A 230 -25.28 -5.39 16.92
CA ARG A 230 -25.42 -5.80 18.33
C ARG A 230 -24.60 -4.94 19.29
N GLN A 231 -23.41 -4.51 18.89
CA GLN A 231 -22.63 -3.56 19.69
C GLN A 231 -23.31 -2.19 19.74
N HIS A 232 -23.94 -1.75 18.63
CA HIS A 232 -24.73 -0.53 18.61
C HIS A 232 -25.85 -0.58 19.64
N ASP A 233 -26.68 -1.63 19.60
CA ASP A 233 -27.79 -1.81 20.54
C ASP A 233 -27.35 -1.78 22.00
N LEU A 234 -26.23 -2.43 22.32
CA LEU A 234 -25.67 -2.45 23.66
C LEU A 234 -25.26 -1.04 24.11
N ILE A 235 -24.53 -0.31 23.26
CA ILE A 235 -24.06 1.05 23.54
C ILE A 235 -25.26 2.01 23.69
N SER A 236 -26.26 1.92 22.81
CA SER A 236 -27.46 2.76 22.84
C SER A 236 -28.27 2.55 24.13
N ARG A 237 -28.46 1.29 24.58
CA ARG A 237 -29.10 0.97 25.86
C ARG A 237 -28.32 1.57 27.05
N LEU A 238 -26.99 1.48 27.03
CA LEU A 238 -26.14 2.06 28.08
C LEU A 238 -26.22 3.59 28.11
N LYS A 239 -26.34 4.24 26.94
CA LYS A 239 -26.45 5.70 26.82
C LYS A 239 -27.88 6.24 27.05
N ARG A 240 -28.90 5.37 27.14
CA ARG A 240 -30.34 5.75 27.23
C ARG A 240 -30.82 6.65 26.08
N TYR A 241 -30.31 6.40 24.88
CA TYR A 241 -30.74 7.08 23.65
C TYR A 241 -31.65 6.17 22.83
N ASP A 242 -32.57 6.77 22.07
CA ASP A 242 -33.31 6.05 21.03
C ASP A 242 -32.34 5.59 19.94
N SER A 243 -32.42 4.32 19.55
CA SER A 243 -31.56 3.77 18.50
C SER A 243 -31.90 4.37 17.14
N TRP A 244 -30.94 4.37 16.21
CA TRP A 244 -31.09 4.89 14.85
C TRP A 244 -32.05 4.09 13.95
N GLY A 245 -32.87 3.21 14.53
CA GLY A 245 -33.55 2.14 13.81
C GLY A 245 -32.55 1.17 13.18
N THR A 246 -33.01 0.37 12.22
CA THR A 246 -32.16 -0.61 11.58
C THR A 246 -31.23 0.02 10.53
N VAL A 247 -29.95 -0.33 10.57
CA VAL A 247 -28.93 0.22 9.66
C VAL A 247 -28.90 -0.58 8.35
N ALA A 248 -29.10 0.12 7.23
CA ALA A 248 -28.88 -0.48 5.91
C ALA A 248 -27.38 -0.43 5.53
N HIS A 249 -26.78 -1.61 5.35
CA HIS A 249 -25.36 -1.81 5.04
C HIS A 249 -25.06 -1.78 3.55
N GLY A 250 -23.84 -1.38 3.18
CA GLY A 250 -23.42 -1.17 1.79
C GLY A 250 -23.05 -2.47 1.06
N PHE A 251 -23.98 -3.43 0.95
CA PHE A 251 -23.76 -4.70 0.25
C PHE A 251 -24.42 -4.77 -1.14
N GLY A 252 -24.84 -3.63 -1.68
CA GLY A 252 -25.56 -3.52 -2.96
C GLY A 252 -24.79 -4.00 -4.20
N THR A 253 -23.49 -4.29 -4.09
CA THR A 253 -22.67 -4.82 -5.21
C THR A 253 -22.83 -6.33 -5.41
N TYR A 254 -23.64 -7.02 -4.59
CA TYR A 254 -23.78 -8.49 -4.62
C TYR A 254 -24.18 -9.09 -5.98
N GLN A 255 -24.84 -8.32 -6.85
CA GLN A 255 -25.23 -8.73 -8.20
C GLN A 255 -24.28 -8.27 -9.31
N TRP A 256 -23.27 -7.46 -8.99
CA TRP A 256 -22.42 -6.82 -10.01
C TRP A 256 -21.37 -7.79 -10.58
N LEU A 257 -21.05 -8.86 -9.85
CA LEU A 257 -20.17 -9.91 -10.34
C LEU A 257 -20.97 -10.88 -11.24
N THR A 258 -20.58 -10.97 -12.51
CA THR A 258 -21.12 -11.91 -13.48
C THR A 258 -20.98 -13.34 -12.96
N GLU A 259 -19.78 -13.67 -12.49
CA GLU A 259 -19.40 -14.96 -11.93
C GLU A 259 -18.84 -14.79 -10.52
N ASP A 260 -18.99 -15.82 -9.68
CA ASP A 260 -18.49 -15.82 -8.30
C ASP A 260 -17.38 -16.87 -8.13
N VAL A 261 -16.62 -16.78 -7.04
CA VAL A 261 -15.53 -17.71 -6.73
C VAL A 261 -16.02 -19.10 -6.30
N SER A 262 -17.31 -19.24 -6.05
CA SER A 262 -17.99 -20.50 -5.71
C SER A 262 -19.14 -20.79 -6.67
N GLU A 263 -19.49 -22.07 -6.81
CA GLU A 263 -20.63 -22.50 -7.64
C GLU A 263 -21.98 -22.01 -7.11
N GLN A 264 -22.06 -21.82 -5.79
CA GLN A 264 -23.24 -21.28 -5.13
C GLN A 264 -23.07 -19.77 -4.97
N LYS A 265 -24.09 -18.96 -5.28
CA LYS A 265 -24.11 -17.54 -4.90
C LYS A 265 -24.75 -17.39 -3.53
N LEU A 266 -24.21 -16.47 -2.73
CA LEU A 266 -24.86 -16.08 -1.48
C LEU A 266 -26.25 -15.53 -1.79
N GLN A 267 -27.27 -16.11 -1.17
CA GLN A 267 -28.64 -15.66 -1.35
C GLN A 267 -28.88 -14.41 -0.50
N ILE A 268 -29.29 -13.33 -1.16
CA ILE A 268 -29.86 -12.16 -0.51
C ILE A 268 -31.37 -12.30 -0.61
N LEU A 269 -32.05 -12.34 0.55
CA LEU A 269 -33.47 -12.65 0.63
C LEU A 269 -34.33 -11.40 0.41
N VAL A 270 -35.41 -11.58 -0.34
CA VAL A 270 -36.59 -10.71 -0.32
C VAL A 270 -37.56 -11.33 0.71
N PRO A 271 -37.75 -10.75 1.91
CA PRO A 271 -38.71 -11.32 2.85
C PRO A 271 -40.13 -11.25 2.25
N PRO A 272 -40.91 -12.34 2.23
CA PRO A 272 -42.29 -12.33 1.72
C PRO A 272 -43.23 -11.44 2.56
N LEU A 273 -42.79 -11.04 3.77
CA LEU A 273 -43.47 -10.13 4.68
C LEU A 273 -42.49 -9.04 5.14
N GLY A 274 -42.30 -8.01 4.32
CA GLY A 274 -42.44 -6.61 4.75
C GLY A 274 -41.33 -5.84 5.49
N ASP A 275 -40.16 -6.41 5.81
CA ASP A 275 -39.12 -5.66 6.56
C ASP A 275 -38.00 -5.06 5.68
N GLY A 276 -38.08 -5.22 4.36
CA GLY A 276 -37.12 -4.68 3.39
C GLY A 276 -36.00 -5.67 3.02
N MET A 277 -35.30 -5.37 1.92
CA MET A 277 -34.23 -6.22 1.39
C MET A 277 -33.09 -6.43 2.39
N GLY A 278 -32.69 -7.69 2.60
CA GLY A 278 -31.67 -8.02 3.58
C GLY A 278 -31.01 -9.38 3.39
N ALA A 279 -29.91 -9.59 4.12
CA ALA A 279 -29.15 -10.83 4.12
C ALA A 279 -29.38 -11.63 5.39
N SER A 280 -29.62 -12.93 5.26
CA SER A 280 -29.72 -13.84 6.40
C SER A 280 -28.34 -14.12 6.99
N VAL A 281 -28.19 -13.89 8.30
CA VAL A 281 -26.99 -14.30 9.04
C VAL A 281 -26.86 -15.82 9.06
N GLU A 282 -27.96 -16.56 9.00
CA GLU A 282 -27.94 -18.03 8.92
C GLU A 282 -27.41 -18.51 7.57
N ASP A 283 -27.91 -17.94 6.47
CA ASP A 283 -27.51 -18.37 5.13
C ASP A 283 -26.06 -18.00 4.85
N ALA A 284 -25.61 -16.82 5.32
CA ALA A 284 -24.21 -16.44 5.26
C ALA A 284 -23.31 -17.41 6.06
N HIS A 285 -23.77 -17.91 7.20
CA HIS A 285 -23.04 -18.93 7.96
C HIS A 285 -23.01 -20.27 7.22
N GLY A 286 -24.17 -20.72 6.74
CA GLY A 286 -24.30 -21.96 5.97
C GLY A 286 -23.44 -21.96 4.71
N TYR A 287 -23.39 -20.84 4.00
CA TYR A 287 -22.53 -20.62 2.84
C TYR A 287 -21.05 -20.74 3.21
N LEU A 288 -20.59 -20.10 4.28
CA LEU A 288 -19.19 -20.18 4.73
C LEU A 288 -18.80 -21.59 5.21
N HIS A 289 -19.74 -22.34 5.78
CA HIS A 289 -19.51 -23.69 6.27
C HIS A 289 -19.45 -24.73 5.15
N HIS A 290 -20.22 -24.54 4.08
CA HIS A 290 -20.27 -25.42 2.91
C HIS A 290 -19.56 -24.81 1.69
N LEU A 291 -18.61 -23.92 1.94
CA LEU A 291 -17.89 -23.21 0.89
C LEU A 291 -17.17 -24.22 -0.02
N ASN A 292 -17.65 -24.32 -1.25
CA ASN A 292 -16.98 -25.05 -2.32
C ASN A 292 -16.46 -24.04 -3.36
N ILE A 293 -15.13 -23.92 -3.43
CA ILE A 293 -14.48 -23.03 -4.38
C ILE A 293 -14.51 -23.69 -5.76
N ASN A 294 -14.99 -22.96 -6.77
CA ASN A 294 -14.93 -23.44 -8.15
C ASN A 294 -13.56 -23.07 -8.74
N ASP A 295 -12.61 -24.00 -8.68
CA ASP A 295 -11.27 -23.80 -9.25
C ASP A 295 -11.27 -23.55 -10.77
N GLU A 296 -12.32 -23.96 -11.51
CA GLU A 296 -12.46 -23.67 -12.96
C GLU A 296 -12.85 -22.21 -13.23
N LYS A 297 -13.52 -21.55 -12.28
CA LYS A 297 -13.90 -20.13 -12.34
C LYS A 297 -12.81 -19.21 -11.82
N ILE A 298 -11.88 -19.74 -11.04
CA ILE A 298 -10.67 -19.02 -10.65
C ILE A 298 -9.67 -19.13 -11.79
N GLU A 299 -9.74 -18.19 -12.72
CA GLU A 299 -8.64 -17.97 -13.63
C GLU A 299 -7.47 -17.41 -12.83
N LYS A 300 -6.54 -18.28 -12.48
CA LYS A 300 -5.24 -17.89 -11.92
C LYS A 300 -4.36 -17.40 -13.06
N THR A 301 -4.76 -16.31 -13.70
CA THR A 301 -3.90 -15.54 -14.59
C THR A 301 -2.86 -14.83 -13.74
N TYR A 302 -1.85 -15.60 -13.33
CA TYR A 302 -0.55 -15.01 -13.14
C TYR A 302 -0.06 -14.69 -14.53
N SER A 303 -0.05 -13.42 -14.93
CA SER A 303 1.12 -13.03 -15.70
C SER A 303 2.27 -13.28 -14.73
N GLU A 304 2.92 -14.43 -14.83
CA GLU A 304 4.35 -14.40 -14.57
C GLU A 304 4.85 -13.40 -15.59
N GLU A 305 4.91 -12.12 -15.19
CA GLU A 305 5.58 -11.11 -15.99
C GLU A 305 6.94 -11.71 -16.26
N LYS A 306 7.14 -12.05 -17.53
CA LYS A 306 8.25 -12.86 -17.96
C LYS A 306 9.49 -12.00 -17.70
N LEU A 307 10.21 -12.34 -16.64
CA LEU A 307 11.50 -11.73 -16.35
C LEU A 307 12.44 -12.18 -17.47
N ASN A 308 12.68 -11.28 -18.41
CA ASN A 308 13.66 -11.51 -19.45
C ASN A 308 15.04 -11.36 -18.82
N SER A 309 15.93 -12.29 -19.12
CA SER A 309 17.30 -12.26 -18.64
C SER A 309 18.24 -12.22 -19.83
N TYR A 310 19.17 -11.28 -19.82
CA TYR A 310 20.19 -11.14 -20.85
C TYR A 310 21.48 -10.58 -20.24
N ALA A 311 22.54 -10.51 -21.03
CA ALA A 311 23.80 -9.93 -20.64
C ALA A 311 24.18 -8.81 -21.62
N ILE A 312 24.69 -7.71 -21.11
CA ILE A 312 25.19 -6.57 -21.90
C ILE A 312 26.64 -6.32 -21.53
N GLU A 313 27.49 -6.16 -22.53
CA GLU A 313 28.86 -5.69 -22.33
C GLU A 313 28.86 -4.16 -22.29
N VAL A 314 29.45 -3.59 -21.23
CA VAL A 314 29.59 -2.15 -21.03
C VAL A 314 31.07 -1.82 -20.97
N ASP A 315 31.51 -0.95 -21.87
CA ASP A 315 32.89 -0.47 -21.93
C ASP A 315 33.16 0.59 -20.85
N GLY A 316 33.77 0.17 -19.75
CA GLY A 316 34.31 1.08 -18.73
C GLY A 316 35.57 1.80 -19.20
N ASN A 317 35.95 2.87 -18.49
CA ASN A 317 37.17 3.64 -18.83
C ASN A 317 38.47 2.84 -18.68
N HIS A 318 38.45 1.77 -17.87
CA HIS A 318 39.63 0.99 -17.50
C HIS A 318 39.46 -0.52 -17.71
N PHE A 319 38.25 -1.01 -17.94
CA PHE A 319 37.91 -2.42 -18.16
C PHE A 319 36.52 -2.51 -18.78
N SER A 320 36.26 -3.60 -19.51
CA SER A 320 34.92 -3.91 -20.03
C SER A 320 34.22 -4.87 -19.07
N TYR A 321 32.89 -4.82 -19.01
CA TYR A 321 32.15 -5.57 -18.01
C TYR A 321 30.88 -6.15 -18.60
N VAL A 322 30.67 -7.45 -18.43
CA VAL A 322 29.43 -8.13 -18.82
C VAL A 322 28.47 -8.06 -17.66
N VAL A 323 27.43 -7.23 -17.78
CA VAL A 323 26.36 -7.05 -16.80
C VAL A 323 25.26 -8.07 -17.08
N LYS A 324 24.95 -8.93 -16.12
CA LYS A 324 23.69 -9.69 -16.11
C LYS A 324 22.54 -8.75 -15.76
N VAL A 325 21.52 -8.75 -16.62
CA VAL A 325 20.33 -7.92 -16.50
C VAL A 325 19.09 -8.80 -16.42
N GLN A 326 18.19 -8.46 -15.50
CA GLN A 326 16.81 -8.94 -15.46
C GLN A 326 15.87 -7.78 -15.77
N GLU A 327 14.90 -8.00 -16.65
CA GLU A 327 13.97 -6.96 -17.11
C GLU A 327 12.53 -7.46 -17.14
N ALA A 328 11.59 -6.58 -16.76
CA ALA A 328 10.15 -6.79 -16.94
C ALA A 328 9.43 -5.46 -17.23
N GLY A 329 8.16 -5.55 -17.61
CA GLY A 329 7.34 -4.41 -18.04
C GLY A 329 7.45 -4.13 -19.54
N ASP A 330 6.72 -3.13 -20.00
CA ASP A 330 6.76 -2.67 -21.40
C ASP A 330 8.11 -1.99 -21.69
N CYS A 331 8.88 -2.54 -22.65
CA CYS A 331 10.19 -2.01 -23.00
C CYS A 331 10.15 -0.63 -23.68
N THR A 332 8.97 -0.21 -24.16
CA THR A 332 8.74 1.12 -24.73
C THR A 332 8.34 2.16 -23.70
N ASN A 333 8.12 1.74 -22.44
CA ASN A 333 7.77 2.65 -21.35
C ASN A 333 8.95 3.57 -21.03
N ASP A 334 8.68 4.88 -21.01
CA ASP A 334 9.65 5.93 -20.74
C ASP A 334 10.05 6.00 -19.26
N LYS A 335 9.25 5.39 -18.38
CA LYS A 335 9.52 5.28 -16.94
C LYS A 335 10.34 4.05 -16.65
N VAL A 336 11.63 4.25 -16.39
CA VAL A 336 12.55 3.17 -16.08
C VAL A 336 12.91 3.16 -14.59
N VAL A 337 12.87 1.98 -13.97
CA VAL A 337 13.33 1.77 -12.59
C VAL A 337 14.51 0.82 -12.60
N LEU A 338 15.68 1.30 -12.17
CA LEU A 338 16.90 0.50 -12.09
C LEU A 338 17.18 0.05 -10.65
N PHE A 339 17.30 -1.24 -10.42
CA PHE A 339 17.52 -1.84 -9.12
C PHE A 339 18.97 -2.29 -8.88
N LEU A 340 19.56 -1.84 -7.79
CA LEU A 340 20.96 -2.10 -7.40
C LEU A 340 21.03 -2.80 -6.04
N HIS A 341 21.51 -4.06 -6.01
CA HIS A 341 21.57 -4.87 -4.80
C HIS A 341 22.74 -4.50 -3.85
N GLY A 342 22.77 -5.13 -2.66
CA GLY A 342 23.84 -5.01 -1.67
C GLY A 342 24.98 -6.01 -1.89
N PHE A 343 26.04 -5.98 -1.08
CA PHE A 343 27.11 -6.99 -1.16
C PHE A 343 26.57 -8.41 -0.93
N LEU A 344 27.05 -9.39 -1.70
CA LEU A 344 26.51 -10.75 -1.89
C LEU A 344 25.15 -10.85 -2.60
N GLY A 345 24.43 -9.75 -2.79
CA GLY A 345 23.14 -9.74 -3.48
C GLY A 345 23.24 -10.13 -4.96
N THR A 346 22.08 -10.29 -5.59
CA THR A 346 21.93 -10.48 -7.05
C THR A 346 20.68 -9.72 -7.52
N SER A 347 20.52 -9.55 -8.84
CA SER A 347 19.32 -9.04 -9.50
C SER A 347 18.05 -9.76 -9.04
N GLU A 348 18.13 -11.08 -8.79
CA GLU A 348 17.00 -11.90 -8.31
C GLU A 348 16.38 -11.39 -6.99
N ASP A 349 17.15 -10.69 -6.15
CA ASP A 349 16.67 -10.11 -4.88
C ASP A 349 15.51 -9.13 -5.10
N TRP A 350 15.40 -8.57 -6.30
CA TRP A 350 14.40 -7.59 -6.67
C TRP A 350 13.14 -8.21 -7.29
N THR A 351 13.10 -9.52 -7.51
CA THR A 351 11.98 -10.21 -8.17
C THR A 351 10.59 -9.79 -7.62
N PRO A 352 10.35 -9.75 -6.29
CA PRO A 352 9.05 -9.32 -5.76
C PRO A 352 8.72 -7.85 -6.07
N MET A 353 9.73 -6.98 -6.07
CA MET A 353 9.55 -5.56 -6.39
C MET A 353 9.36 -5.34 -7.88
N MET A 354 10.14 -6.00 -8.72
CA MET A 354 10.01 -5.94 -10.17
C MET A 354 8.59 -6.31 -10.58
N LYS A 355 8.11 -7.51 -10.22
CA LYS A 355 6.74 -7.98 -10.50
C LYS A 355 5.65 -7.02 -10.01
N ALA A 356 5.90 -6.30 -8.92
CA ALA A 356 4.93 -5.34 -8.41
C ALA A 356 4.97 -3.99 -9.14
N LEU A 357 6.06 -3.62 -9.82
CA LEU A 357 6.20 -2.32 -10.47
C LEU A 357 6.07 -2.41 -12.00
N SER A 358 6.35 -3.56 -12.62
CA SER A 358 6.31 -3.75 -14.08
C SER A 358 4.98 -3.45 -14.77
N PRO A 359 3.80 -3.55 -14.12
CA PRO A 359 2.55 -3.10 -14.73
C PRO A 359 2.49 -1.58 -14.99
N SER A 360 3.41 -0.81 -14.41
CA SER A 360 3.39 0.66 -14.44
C SER A 360 4.71 1.32 -14.84
N ALA A 361 5.78 0.54 -14.99
CA ALA A 361 7.12 1.01 -15.33
C ALA A 361 7.93 -0.10 -16.01
N ARG A 362 8.92 0.26 -16.81
CA ARG A 362 9.97 -0.67 -17.23
C ARG A 362 10.93 -0.89 -16.05
N VAL A 363 11.07 -2.12 -15.60
CA VAL A 363 11.88 -2.45 -14.41
C VAL A 363 13.10 -3.26 -14.80
N ILE A 364 14.27 -2.84 -14.32
CA ILE A 364 15.56 -3.42 -14.67
C ILE A 364 16.34 -3.67 -13.39
N ALA A 365 16.79 -4.90 -13.16
CA ALA A 365 17.68 -5.26 -12.07
C ALA A 365 18.98 -5.82 -12.63
N VAL A 366 20.11 -5.46 -12.00
CA VAL A 366 21.44 -5.85 -12.48
C VAL A 366 22.22 -6.59 -11.40
N ASP A 367 23.02 -7.57 -11.81
CA ASP A 367 24.08 -8.09 -10.95
C ASP A 367 25.27 -7.12 -11.01
N LEU A 368 25.62 -6.52 -9.87
CA LEU A 368 26.73 -5.58 -9.75
C LEU A 368 28.09 -6.25 -9.97
N PRO A 369 29.16 -5.48 -10.28
CA PRO A 369 30.52 -6.01 -10.45
C PRO A 369 30.93 -7.05 -9.41
N GLY A 370 31.41 -8.20 -9.90
CA GLY A 370 31.83 -9.36 -9.10
C GLY A 370 30.71 -10.16 -8.42
N HIS A 371 29.45 -9.92 -8.74
CA HIS A 371 28.29 -10.61 -8.18
C HIS A 371 27.51 -11.40 -9.23
N GLY A 372 26.78 -12.41 -8.76
CA GLY A 372 25.88 -13.23 -9.56
C GLY A 372 26.53 -13.81 -10.81
N GLU A 373 25.93 -13.59 -11.97
CA GLU A 373 26.41 -14.07 -13.28
C GLU A 373 27.24 -13.04 -14.05
N SER A 374 27.37 -11.81 -13.54
CA SER A 374 28.14 -10.79 -14.23
C SER A 374 29.66 -11.01 -14.16
N GLN A 375 30.38 -10.57 -15.19
CA GLN A 375 31.81 -10.87 -15.37
C GLN A 375 32.64 -9.62 -15.64
N ILE A 376 33.79 -9.51 -14.97
CA ILE A 376 34.79 -8.47 -15.22
C ILE A 376 35.71 -8.95 -16.33
N LEU A 377 35.67 -8.28 -17.49
CA LEU A 377 36.57 -8.56 -18.61
C LEU A 377 37.84 -7.71 -18.45
N GLN A 378 38.99 -8.35 -18.31
CA GLN A 378 40.27 -7.66 -18.34
C GLN A 378 40.66 -7.33 -19.78
N ARG A 379 41.24 -6.15 -20.01
CA ARG A 379 42.06 -5.93 -21.21
C ARG A 379 43.44 -6.53 -20.94
N ASP A 380 44.04 -7.17 -21.94
CA ASP A 380 45.33 -7.86 -21.85
C ASP A 380 46.51 -6.85 -21.75
N ASP A 381 46.57 -6.04 -20.69
CA ASP A 381 47.68 -5.11 -20.40
C ASP A 381 48.58 -5.56 -19.24
N GLY A 382 48.48 -6.84 -18.85
CA GLY A 382 49.52 -7.53 -18.06
C GLY A 382 49.62 -7.10 -16.59
N ASN A 383 48.64 -6.36 -16.05
CA ASN A 383 48.70 -5.82 -14.70
C ASN A 383 47.38 -6.04 -13.91
N PHE A 384 47.26 -7.18 -13.24
CA PHE A 384 46.11 -7.58 -12.40
C PHE A 384 45.69 -6.53 -11.33
N ASN A 385 46.53 -5.53 -11.03
CA ASN A 385 46.32 -4.52 -9.99
C ASN A 385 45.63 -3.22 -10.42
N GLN A 386 45.23 -3.05 -11.69
CA GLN A 386 44.72 -1.76 -12.19
C GLN A 386 43.20 -1.57 -12.16
N ILE A 387 42.39 -2.63 -12.09
CA ILE A 387 40.93 -2.49 -12.03
C ILE A 387 40.53 -1.98 -10.64
N SER A 388 39.79 -0.88 -10.54
CA SER A 388 39.30 -0.34 -9.27
C SER A 388 37.79 -0.46 -9.19
N LEU A 389 37.26 -1.21 -8.21
CA LEU A 389 35.82 -1.42 -8.02
C LEU A 389 35.27 -0.56 -6.87
N THR A 390 35.67 0.72 -6.84
CA THR A 390 35.14 1.67 -5.86
C THR A 390 33.68 2.02 -6.16
N ILE A 391 32.95 2.55 -5.17
CA ILE A 391 31.58 3.03 -5.36
C ILE A 391 31.47 4.02 -6.53
N GLN A 392 32.47 4.90 -6.66
CA GLN A 392 32.57 5.85 -7.76
C GLN A 392 32.72 5.14 -9.11
N SER A 393 33.67 4.21 -9.23
CA SER A 393 33.92 3.47 -10.46
C SER A 393 32.71 2.64 -10.92
N VAL A 394 31.99 2.04 -9.97
CA VAL A 394 30.77 1.29 -10.27
C VAL A 394 29.62 2.21 -10.67
N ALA A 395 29.47 3.38 -10.02
CA ALA A 395 28.49 4.39 -10.43
C ALA A 395 28.72 4.85 -11.89
N ASP A 396 29.97 5.10 -12.27
CA ASP A 396 30.32 5.56 -13.62
C ASP A 396 30.02 4.51 -14.69
N LEU A 397 30.26 3.24 -14.35
CA LEU A 397 29.90 2.10 -15.20
C LEU A 397 28.38 1.99 -15.39
N LEU A 398 27.60 2.12 -14.31
CA LEU A 398 26.15 2.03 -14.37
C LEU A 398 25.51 3.22 -15.09
N LEU A 399 26.11 4.40 -15.03
CA LEU A 399 25.69 5.56 -15.83
C LEU A 399 25.84 5.28 -17.33
N LYS A 400 26.94 4.62 -17.75
CA LYS A 400 27.09 4.18 -19.15
C LYS A 400 26.06 3.13 -19.52
N LEU A 401 25.87 2.12 -18.67
CA LEU A 401 24.85 1.09 -18.88
C LEU A 401 23.46 1.71 -19.09
N ILE A 402 23.09 2.72 -18.30
CA ILE A 402 21.81 3.42 -18.43
C ILE A 402 21.65 3.98 -19.86
N CYS A 403 22.68 4.61 -20.41
CA CYS A 403 22.64 5.15 -21.77
C CYS A 403 22.55 4.07 -22.85
N ASP A 404 23.08 2.87 -22.60
CA ASP A 404 22.99 1.76 -23.55
C ASP A 404 21.59 1.09 -23.54
N ILE A 405 20.84 1.19 -22.44
CA ILE A 405 19.56 0.49 -22.26
C ILE A 405 18.31 1.37 -22.44
N THR A 406 18.43 2.70 -22.26
CA THR A 406 17.29 3.60 -22.35
C THR A 406 17.68 5.06 -22.64
N ASP A 407 16.81 5.73 -23.41
CA ASP A 407 16.83 7.20 -23.58
C ASP A 407 15.93 7.91 -22.56
N GLY A 408 15.07 7.18 -21.87
CA GLY A 408 14.07 7.70 -20.92
C GLY A 408 14.63 8.10 -19.54
N GLU A 409 13.74 8.61 -18.68
CA GLU A 409 14.10 8.95 -17.30
C GLU A 409 14.19 7.71 -16.42
N VAL A 410 15.23 7.67 -15.58
CA VAL A 410 15.56 6.54 -14.72
C VAL A 410 15.43 6.93 -13.25
N VAL A 411 14.70 6.13 -12.49
CA VAL A 411 14.72 6.15 -11.03
C VAL A 411 15.58 5.00 -10.52
N VAL A 412 16.60 5.31 -9.73
CA VAL A 412 17.53 4.30 -9.21
C VAL A 412 17.12 3.87 -7.81
N VAL A 413 16.83 2.59 -7.62
CA VAL A 413 16.50 1.97 -6.33
C VAL A 413 17.69 1.15 -5.87
N GLY A 414 18.37 1.61 -4.82
CA GLY A 414 19.56 0.97 -4.28
C GLY A 414 19.34 0.39 -2.89
N TYR A 415 19.89 -0.78 -2.63
CA TYR A 415 19.95 -1.38 -1.28
C TYR A 415 21.39 -1.46 -0.75
N SER A 416 21.62 -0.95 0.46
CA SER A 416 22.89 -1.02 1.20
C SER A 416 24.09 -0.54 0.37
N MET A 417 24.90 -1.42 -0.22
CA MET A 417 25.95 -1.04 -1.17
C MET A 417 25.37 -0.34 -2.41
N GLY A 418 24.31 -0.90 -3.00
CA GLY A 418 23.58 -0.29 -4.12
C GLY A 418 22.99 1.07 -3.77
N ALA A 419 22.57 1.30 -2.53
CA ALA A 419 22.12 2.62 -2.07
C ALA A 419 23.26 3.65 -2.05
N ARG A 420 24.48 3.24 -1.69
CA ARG A 420 25.67 4.12 -1.75
C ARG A 420 26.04 4.46 -3.18
N ILE A 421 25.89 3.50 -4.09
CA ILE A 421 26.10 3.69 -5.53
C ILE A 421 25.05 4.64 -6.09
N ALA A 422 23.76 4.42 -5.82
CA ALA A 422 22.67 5.30 -6.24
C ALA A 422 22.85 6.74 -5.72
N LEU A 423 23.23 6.89 -4.45
CA LEU A 423 23.54 8.20 -3.87
C LEU A 423 24.75 8.86 -4.56
N GLN A 424 25.79 8.08 -4.89
CA GLN A 424 26.93 8.59 -5.65
C GLN A 424 26.52 9.03 -7.05
N MET A 425 25.62 8.31 -7.73
CA MET A 425 25.14 8.64 -9.08
C MET A 425 24.40 10.00 -9.12
N ILE A 426 23.58 10.30 -8.09
CA ILE A 426 22.79 11.54 -8.05
C ILE A 426 23.56 12.77 -7.50
N LEU A 427 24.64 12.57 -6.75
CA LEU A 427 25.42 13.68 -6.13
C LEU A 427 26.72 14.03 -6.87
N ASN A 428 27.06 13.32 -7.95
CA ASN A 428 28.39 13.49 -8.53
C ASN A 428 28.52 14.76 -9.37
N GLU A 429 29.24 15.75 -8.85
CA GLU A 429 29.54 17.01 -9.55
C GLU A 429 30.35 16.84 -10.84
N ASN A 430 31.20 15.80 -10.94
CA ASN A 430 31.99 15.52 -12.15
C ASN A 430 31.12 15.02 -13.32
N HIS A 431 29.88 14.63 -13.04
CA HIS A 431 28.92 14.14 -14.04
C HIS A 431 27.88 15.20 -14.44
N LYS A 432 28.21 16.50 -14.34
CA LYS A 432 27.45 17.57 -15.05
C LYS A 432 27.45 17.42 -16.59
N VAL A 433 28.16 16.42 -17.12
CA VAL A 433 28.02 15.93 -18.49
C VAL A 433 26.77 15.06 -18.62
N VAL A 434 26.02 15.27 -19.71
CA VAL A 434 24.80 14.60 -20.24
C VAL A 434 24.28 13.33 -19.55
N LEU A 435 25.13 12.39 -19.13
CA LEU A 435 24.79 11.07 -18.58
C LEU A 435 24.01 11.10 -17.24
N SER A 436 24.23 12.09 -16.36
CA SER A 436 23.49 12.18 -15.08
C SER A 436 22.08 12.77 -15.22
N ARG A 437 21.78 13.43 -16.34
CA ARG A 437 20.48 14.10 -16.54
C ARG A 437 19.33 13.12 -16.65
N GLN A 438 19.59 11.89 -17.10
CA GLN A 438 18.58 10.84 -17.20
C GLN A 438 18.09 10.36 -15.83
N ILE A 439 18.82 10.60 -14.72
CA ILE A 439 18.34 10.20 -13.40
C ILE A 439 17.34 11.23 -12.87
N SER A 440 16.09 10.83 -12.72
CA SER A 440 15.01 11.68 -12.21
C SER A 440 14.87 11.63 -10.69
N GLY A 441 15.32 10.56 -10.04
CA GLY A 441 15.33 10.43 -8.58
C GLY A 441 15.96 9.14 -8.08
N ALA A 442 16.06 9.00 -6.76
CA ALA A 442 16.60 7.77 -6.15
C ALA A 442 15.83 7.29 -4.92
N VAL A 443 15.81 5.97 -4.72
CA VAL A 443 15.32 5.32 -3.51
C VAL A 443 16.49 4.64 -2.81
N LEU A 444 16.79 5.04 -1.58
CA LEU A 444 17.97 4.63 -0.83
C LEU A 444 17.56 3.74 0.35
N ILE A 445 17.63 2.42 0.17
CA ILE A 445 17.24 1.44 1.18
C ILE A 445 18.45 1.06 2.02
N SER A 446 18.43 1.39 3.31
CA SER A 446 19.50 1.11 4.27
C SER A 446 20.87 1.61 3.76
N GLY A 447 20.88 2.78 3.13
CA GLY A 447 22.07 3.44 2.57
C GLY A 447 22.81 4.33 3.57
N SER A 448 23.98 4.83 3.17
CA SER A 448 24.70 5.84 3.95
C SER A 448 25.58 6.74 3.07
N PRO A 449 25.80 8.02 3.43
CA PRO A 449 26.71 8.90 2.71
C PRO A 449 28.20 8.58 2.90
N GLY A 450 28.55 7.59 3.75
CA GLY A 450 29.93 7.27 4.08
C GLY A 450 30.30 7.64 5.52
N LEU A 451 31.59 7.59 5.85
CA LEU A 451 32.12 7.94 7.17
C LEU A 451 32.79 9.31 7.13
N ARG A 452 32.37 10.25 7.99
CA ARG A 452 32.92 11.62 8.06
C ARG A 452 34.41 11.65 8.40
N HIS A 453 34.81 10.93 9.45
CA HIS A 453 36.16 11.04 10.01
C HIS A 453 37.17 10.09 9.36
N GLU A 454 38.35 10.60 9.03
CA GLU A 454 39.42 9.84 8.40
C GLU A 454 39.87 8.63 9.24
N ALA A 455 39.97 8.78 10.57
CA ALA A 455 40.33 7.67 11.45
C ALA A 455 39.33 6.50 11.37
N SER A 456 38.02 6.80 11.35
CA SER A 456 36.96 5.81 11.17
C SER A 456 37.02 5.15 9.79
N ARG A 457 37.34 5.94 8.75
CA ARG A 457 37.56 5.45 7.39
C ARG A 457 38.73 4.47 7.31
N ARG A 458 39.91 4.85 7.81
CA ARG A 458 41.10 3.98 7.86
C ARG A 458 40.83 2.68 8.61
N ARG A 459 40.19 2.75 9.79
CA ARG A 459 39.78 1.56 10.56
C ARG A 459 38.86 0.66 9.74
N ARG A 460 37.85 1.24 9.10
CA ARG A 460 36.87 0.47 8.33
C ARG A 460 37.48 -0.15 7.07
N THR A 461 38.38 0.54 6.38
CA THR A 461 39.15 -0.01 5.25
C THR A 461 39.98 -1.22 5.68
N ALA A 462 40.65 -1.15 6.84
CA ALA A 462 41.42 -2.28 7.36
C ALA A 462 40.52 -3.49 7.69
N ILE A 463 39.36 -3.26 8.32
CA ILE A 463 38.38 -4.33 8.62
C ILE A 463 37.86 -4.98 7.35
N ASP A 464 37.42 -4.21 6.37
CA ASP A 464 36.86 -4.76 5.12
C ASP A 464 37.94 -5.46 4.29
N LYS A 465 39.18 -4.96 4.29
CA LYS A 465 40.33 -5.67 3.69
C LYS A 465 40.62 -7.00 4.38
N SER A 466 40.53 -7.05 5.72
CA SER A 466 40.67 -8.30 6.47
C SER A 466 39.55 -9.29 6.15
N ARG A 467 38.32 -8.81 5.93
CA ARG A 467 37.18 -9.66 5.52
C ARG A 467 37.33 -10.18 4.09
N ALA A 468 37.81 -9.34 3.17
CA ALA A 468 38.15 -9.74 1.82
C ALA A 468 39.24 -10.82 1.81
N GLN A 469 40.27 -10.66 2.65
CA GLN A 469 41.28 -11.70 2.83
C GLN A 469 40.69 -12.98 3.43
N PHE A 470 39.80 -12.88 4.42
CA PHE A 470 39.11 -14.03 5.00
C PHE A 470 38.29 -14.79 3.95
N LEU A 471 37.59 -14.08 3.06
CA LEU A 471 36.85 -14.70 1.95
C LEU A 471 37.78 -15.51 1.02
N LEU A 472 38.95 -14.97 0.67
CA LEU A 472 39.94 -15.67 -0.17
C LEU A 472 40.53 -16.89 0.54
N THR A 473 40.85 -16.76 1.83
CA THR A 473 41.56 -17.79 2.58
C THR A 473 40.65 -18.95 3.01
N TYR A 474 39.42 -18.66 3.42
CA TYR A 474 38.51 -19.66 4.01
C TYR A 474 37.31 -20.02 3.11
N GLY A 475 37.20 -19.38 1.95
CA GLY A 475 36.15 -19.65 0.96
C GLY A 475 34.79 -19.05 1.30
N LEU A 476 33.89 -19.10 0.31
CA LEU A 476 32.59 -18.44 0.34
C LEU A 476 31.65 -18.98 1.41
N GLU A 477 31.60 -20.29 1.63
CA GLU A 477 30.69 -20.91 2.61
C GLU A 477 30.98 -20.43 4.04
N CYS A 478 32.27 -20.46 4.42
CA CYS A 478 32.72 -19.97 5.73
C CYS A 478 32.46 -18.47 5.88
N PHE A 479 32.71 -17.71 4.81
CA PHE A 479 32.44 -16.29 4.77
C PHE A 479 30.96 -15.97 4.97
N ILE A 480 30.04 -16.61 4.22
CA ILE A 480 28.59 -16.40 4.32
C ILE A 480 28.10 -16.67 5.75
N LYS A 481 28.52 -17.81 6.34
CA LYS A 481 28.16 -18.15 7.73
C LYS A 481 28.62 -17.07 8.72
N THR A 482 29.85 -16.60 8.57
CA THR A 482 30.41 -15.55 9.44
C THR A 482 29.71 -14.21 9.19
N TRP A 483 29.50 -13.83 7.94
CA TRP A 483 28.86 -12.58 7.54
C TRP A 483 27.45 -12.46 8.12
N TYR A 484 26.61 -13.47 7.92
CA TYR A 484 25.23 -13.47 8.40
C TYR A 484 25.08 -13.74 9.89
N SER A 485 26.15 -14.13 10.61
CA SER A 485 26.12 -14.21 12.09
C SER A 485 26.15 -12.84 12.78
N GLY A 486 26.48 -11.77 12.04
CA GLY A 486 26.53 -10.41 12.58
C GLY A 486 25.18 -9.92 13.11
N LYS A 487 25.20 -9.04 14.12
CA LYS A 487 24.00 -8.47 14.77
C LYS A 487 23.05 -7.76 13.81
N MET A 488 23.56 -7.16 12.74
CA MET A 488 22.76 -6.48 11.71
C MET A 488 21.74 -7.40 11.04
N TRP A 489 22.03 -8.70 10.97
CA TRP A 489 21.21 -9.69 10.27
C TRP A 489 20.25 -10.43 11.21
N THR A 490 20.08 -10.00 12.46
CA THR A 490 19.22 -10.71 13.43
C THR A 490 17.81 -10.93 12.92
N SER A 491 17.14 -9.88 12.46
CA SER A 491 15.78 -10.00 11.92
C SER A 491 15.74 -10.80 10.61
N LEU A 492 16.71 -10.59 9.72
CA LEU A 492 16.80 -11.33 8.47
C LEU A 492 17.00 -12.84 8.69
N ARG A 493 17.74 -13.25 9.72
CA ARG A 493 17.93 -14.67 10.08
C ARG A 493 16.64 -15.34 10.55
N GLU A 494 15.71 -14.58 11.10
CA GLU A 494 14.40 -15.06 11.54
C GLU A 494 13.37 -15.09 10.39
N HIS A 495 13.71 -14.51 9.23
CA HIS A 495 12.81 -14.43 8.09
C HIS A 495 12.62 -15.80 7.41
N PRO A 496 11.39 -16.21 7.03
CA PRO A 496 11.13 -17.54 6.44
C PRO A 496 11.91 -17.84 5.16
N GLN A 497 12.30 -16.81 4.41
CA GLN A 497 13.06 -16.95 3.16
C GLN A 497 14.59 -16.91 3.35
N PHE A 498 15.08 -16.79 4.59
CA PHE A 498 16.51 -16.64 4.88
C PHE A 498 17.36 -17.75 4.26
N ASP A 499 16.97 -19.02 4.43
CA ASP A 499 17.72 -20.14 3.87
C ASP A 499 17.72 -20.15 2.34
N SER A 500 16.62 -19.73 1.70
CA SER A 500 16.56 -19.58 0.25
C SER A 500 17.53 -18.51 -0.23
N LEU A 501 17.54 -17.35 0.45
CA LEU A 501 18.46 -16.27 0.18
C LEU A 501 19.91 -16.72 0.34
N VAL A 502 20.26 -17.41 1.44
CA VAL A 502 21.62 -17.94 1.64
C VAL A 502 22.03 -18.92 0.53
N ARG A 503 21.10 -19.76 0.03
CA ARG A 503 21.37 -20.65 -1.11
C ARG A 503 21.72 -19.89 -2.39
N THR A 504 21.09 -18.75 -2.67
CA THR A 504 21.47 -17.93 -3.85
C THR A 504 22.85 -17.33 -3.66
N ARG A 505 23.21 -16.89 -2.44
CA ARG A 505 24.56 -16.36 -2.14
C ARG A 505 25.66 -17.37 -2.43
N ARG A 506 25.43 -18.66 -2.13
CA ARG A 506 26.39 -19.75 -2.37
C ARG A 506 26.69 -20.01 -3.85
N LYS A 507 25.87 -19.52 -4.78
CA LYS A 507 26.06 -19.71 -6.22
C LYS A 507 27.16 -18.81 -6.81
N HIS A 508 27.67 -17.83 -6.06
CA HIS A 508 28.78 -16.99 -6.54
C HIS A 508 30.01 -17.86 -6.80
N SER A 509 30.44 -17.91 -8.06
CA SER A 509 31.57 -18.74 -8.49
C SER A 509 32.90 -18.00 -8.44
N ASN A 510 32.91 -16.68 -8.70
CA ASN A 510 34.14 -15.87 -8.73
C ASN A 510 34.44 -15.21 -7.38
N ILE A 511 35.08 -15.97 -6.50
CA ILE A 511 35.46 -15.52 -5.14
C ILE A 511 36.49 -14.38 -5.18
N THR A 512 37.38 -14.37 -6.19
CA THR A 512 38.41 -13.35 -6.35
C THR A 512 37.79 -11.98 -6.60
N ASP A 513 36.84 -11.89 -7.53
CA ASP A 513 36.15 -10.65 -7.84
C ASP A 513 35.30 -10.17 -6.65
N LEU A 514 34.59 -11.10 -6.01
CA LEU A 514 33.77 -10.79 -4.84
C LEU A 514 34.62 -10.23 -3.68
N SER A 515 35.81 -10.81 -3.45
CA SER A 515 36.77 -10.31 -2.47
C SER A 515 37.29 -8.92 -2.84
N LYS A 516 37.62 -8.71 -4.12
CA LYS A 516 38.05 -7.43 -4.63
C LYS A 516 37.00 -6.35 -4.44
N VAL A 517 35.74 -6.64 -4.77
CA VAL A 517 34.61 -5.71 -4.57
C VAL A 517 34.46 -5.39 -3.09
N LEU A 518 34.54 -6.36 -2.19
CA LEU A 518 34.43 -6.12 -0.75
C LEU A 518 35.52 -5.14 -0.25
N ALA A 519 36.75 -5.28 -0.74
CA ALA A 519 37.86 -4.41 -0.38
C ALA A 519 37.76 -3.02 -1.03
N ASP A 520 37.42 -2.95 -2.32
CA ASP A 520 37.42 -1.71 -3.11
C ASP A 520 36.19 -0.84 -2.83
N SER A 521 35.02 -1.46 -2.63
CA SER A 521 33.75 -0.77 -2.33
C SER A 521 33.56 -0.45 -0.84
N SER A 522 34.58 -0.71 0.00
CA SER A 522 34.54 -0.42 1.43
C SER A 522 34.08 1.02 1.69
N ILE A 523 33.15 1.18 2.63
CA ILE A 523 32.71 2.51 3.08
C ILE A 523 33.86 3.33 3.69
N GLY A 524 34.96 2.68 4.10
CA GLY A 524 36.18 3.38 4.51
C GLY A 524 36.92 4.06 3.35
N ARG A 525 36.83 3.49 2.14
CA ARG A 525 37.45 4.06 0.93
C ARG A 525 36.58 5.11 0.26
N GLN A 526 35.25 4.99 0.38
CA GLN A 526 34.31 5.98 -0.14
C GLN A 526 34.60 7.39 0.41
N LYS A 527 34.56 8.41 -0.45
CA LYS A 527 34.52 9.81 -0.01
C LYS A 527 33.27 10.01 0.84
N SER A 528 33.39 10.77 1.93
CA SER A 528 32.22 11.16 2.70
C SER A 528 31.36 12.10 1.86
N LEU A 529 30.12 11.68 1.56
CA LEU A 529 29.11 12.46 0.84
C LEU A 529 28.21 13.28 1.77
N TRP A 530 28.47 13.28 3.08
CA TRP A 530 27.66 14.01 4.05
C TRP A 530 27.56 15.51 3.73
N GLU A 531 28.68 16.14 3.41
CA GLU A 531 28.72 17.55 3.00
C GLU A 531 28.13 17.78 1.61
N ASP A 532 28.08 16.73 0.78
CA ASP A 532 27.55 16.80 -0.58
C ASP A 532 26.00 16.72 -0.57
N LEU A 533 25.37 16.26 0.52
CA LEU A 533 23.89 16.16 0.65
C LEU A 533 23.17 17.50 0.49
N LYS A 534 23.81 18.61 0.87
CA LYS A 534 23.25 19.97 0.71
C LYS A 534 23.15 20.43 -0.75
N HIS A 535 23.80 19.69 -1.66
CA HIS A 535 23.80 19.92 -3.10
C HIS A 535 22.85 18.95 -3.84
N LEU A 536 21.95 18.29 -3.12
CA LEU A 536 20.98 17.38 -3.73
C LEU A 536 19.95 18.16 -4.56
N GLU A 537 19.93 17.92 -5.88
CA GLU A 537 18.98 18.55 -6.82
C GLU A 537 17.82 17.63 -7.21
N LYS A 538 17.95 16.32 -6.98
CA LYS A 538 16.98 15.29 -7.40
C LYS A 538 16.20 14.76 -6.19
N PRO A 539 14.90 14.46 -6.33
CA PRO A 539 14.12 13.87 -5.25
C PRO A 539 14.70 12.51 -4.79
N VAL A 540 14.70 12.30 -3.48
CA VAL A 540 15.21 11.09 -2.83
C VAL A 540 14.21 10.56 -1.81
N LEU A 541 13.93 9.26 -1.89
CA LEU A 541 13.22 8.52 -0.85
C LEU A 541 14.23 7.68 -0.05
N ILE A 542 14.42 8.00 1.22
CA ILE A 542 15.27 7.24 2.14
C ILE A 542 14.41 6.22 2.90
N VAL A 543 14.86 4.98 2.92
CA VAL A 543 14.14 3.87 3.55
C VAL A 543 15.02 3.22 4.60
N ALA A 544 14.50 3.06 5.81
CA ALA A 544 15.11 2.27 6.87
C ALA A 544 14.12 1.24 7.43
N GLY A 545 14.61 0.09 7.87
CA GLY A 545 13.80 -0.86 8.63
C GLY A 545 13.65 -0.43 10.09
N GLU A 546 12.49 -0.64 10.67
CA GLU A 546 12.20 -0.33 12.08
C GLU A 546 13.19 -0.96 13.06
N LYS A 547 13.64 -2.19 12.79
CA LYS A 547 14.57 -2.95 13.63
C LYS A 547 16.04 -2.56 13.39
N ASP A 548 16.36 -1.76 12.37
CA ASP A 548 17.71 -1.27 12.09
C ASP A 548 17.92 0.14 12.65
N VAL A 549 18.09 0.21 13.97
CA VAL A 549 18.29 1.46 14.73
C VAL A 549 19.41 2.32 14.12
N LYS A 550 20.52 1.70 13.71
CA LYS A 550 21.67 2.41 13.16
C LYS A 550 21.32 3.10 11.84
N PHE A 551 20.70 2.40 10.91
CA PHE A 551 20.37 2.98 9.61
C PHE A 551 19.16 3.91 9.66
N LYS A 552 18.27 3.74 10.64
CA LYS A 552 17.25 4.74 10.97
C LYS A 552 17.87 6.07 11.38
N GLU A 553 18.83 6.08 12.31
CA GLU A 553 19.53 7.31 12.71
C GLU A 553 20.38 7.93 11.57
N ILE A 554 20.92 7.11 10.68
CA ILE A 554 21.62 7.61 9.48
C ILE A 554 20.62 8.28 8.54
N ALA A 555 19.48 7.65 8.28
CA ALA A 555 18.43 8.18 7.43
C ALA A 555 17.85 9.50 7.97
N GLU A 556 17.56 9.57 9.27
CA GLU A 556 17.09 10.80 9.93
C GLU A 556 18.10 11.95 9.73
N ARG A 557 19.39 11.69 9.95
CA ARG A 557 20.45 12.68 9.73
C ARG A 557 20.58 13.08 8.27
N MET A 558 20.47 12.14 7.33
CA MET A 558 20.49 12.47 5.90
C MET A 558 19.39 13.47 5.55
N CYS A 559 18.16 13.24 6.03
CA CYS A 559 17.05 14.18 5.83
C CYS A 559 17.30 15.55 6.47
N SER A 560 17.91 15.60 7.66
CA SER A 560 18.26 16.88 8.31
C SER A 560 19.24 17.69 7.47
N GLU A 561 20.33 17.08 7.01
CA GLU A 561 21.39 17.75 6.25
C GLU A 561 20.90 18.28 4.90
N THR A 562 19.93 17.60 4.27
CA THR A 562 19.29 18.09 3.04
C THR A 562 18.40 19.32 3.26
N ARG A 563 17.90 19.56 4.48
CA ARG A 563 16.95 20.65 4.80
C ARG A 563 17.63 21.96 5.17
N GLU A 564 18.87 21.94 5.65
CA GLU A 564 19.58 23.13 6.14
C GLU A 564 19.87 24.20 5.06
N ASN A 565 19.62 23.92 3.78
CA ASN A 565 19.73 24.89 2.68
C ASN A 565 18.41 25.62 2.34
N GLY A 566 17.26 25.15 2.85
CA GLY A 566 15.92 25.66 2.48
C GLY A 566 15.53 27.00 3.11
N GLU A 567 16.37 27.58 3.97
CA GLU A 567 16.13 28.88 4.63
C GLU A 567 16.79 30.07 3.93
N ARG A 568 17.49 29.86 2.80
CA ARG A 568 18.02 30.95 1.97
C ARG A 568 17.26 31.04 0.65
N GLU A 569 16.54 32.14 0.50
CA GLU A 569 15.75 32.59 -0.65
C GLU A 569 14.32 32.03 -0.72
N ALA A 570 13.42 32.84 -0.15
CA ALA A 570 11.99 32.77 -0.38
C ALA A 570 11.69 33.16 -1.83
N ASP A 571 11.62 32.17 -2.71
CA ASP A 571 10.82 32.28 -3.93
C ASP A 571 9.75 31.19 -3.95
N CYS A 572 8.52 31.62 -4.19
CA CYS A 572 7.30 30.88 -3.87
C CYS A 572 6.94 29.88 -4.96
N ARG A 573 7.71 28.80 -5.15
CA ARG A 573 7.26 27.50 -5.70
C ARG A 573 8.12 26.35 -5.13
N SER A 574 7.46 25.36 -4.51
CA SER A 574 7.89 23.94 -4.40
C SER A 574 9.13 23.50 -3.58
N ASN A 575 9.47 24.10 -2.43
CA ASN A 575 10.49 23.52 -1.52
C ASN A 575 10.01 22.36 -0.62
N GLN A 576 8.81 21.81 -0.88
CA GLN A 576 8.31 20.61 -0.19
C GLN A 576 8.78 19.36 -0.96
N GLU A 577 9.60 18.53 -0.30
CA GLU A 577 9.88 17.10 -0.59
C GLU A 577 11.03 16.69 -1.55
N LEU A 578 12.18 17.39 -1.61
CA LEU A 578 13.39 16.79 -2.24
C LEU A 578 13.91 15.56 -1.48
N CYS A 579 13.62 15.44 -0.19
CA CYS A 579 14.02 14.29 0.61
C CYS A 579 12.88 13.82 1.52
N GLU A 580 12.40 12.59 1.29
CA GLU A 580 11.45 11.90 2.15
C GLU A 580 12.14 10.75 2.89
N MET A 581 11.68 10.46 4.09
CA MET A 581 12.05 9.25 4.80
C MET A 581 10.83 8.43 5.17
N ILE A 582 10.94 7.11 5.02
CA ILE A 582 9.99 6.14 5.58
C ILE A 582 10.74 5.14 6.46
N VAL A 583 10.04 4.67 7.49
CA VAL A 583 10.46 3.53 8.30
C VAL A 583 9.52 2.37 8.00
N VAL A 584 10.06 1.23 7.58
CA VAL A 584 9.26 0.04 7.24
C VAL A 584 9.11 -0.85 8.48
N PRO A 585 7.88 -1.11 8.94
CA PRO A 585 7.64 -1.86 10.17
C PRO A 585 8.12 -3.31 10.05
N GLU A 586 8.46 -3.91 11.18
CA GLU A 586 8.85 -5.32 11.32
C GLU A 586 10.06 -5.78 10.48
N SER A 587 10.81 -4.85 9.88
CA SER A 587 11.97 -5.14 9.03
C SER A 587 13.27 -4.60 9.62
N GLY A 588 14.38 -5.29 9.37
CA GLY A 588 15.73 -4.82 9.71
C GLY A 588 16.46 -4.24 8.51
N HIS A 589 17.73 -4.62 8.34
CA HIS A 589 18.59 -4.02 7.32
C HIS A 589 18.09 -4.33 5.90
N ALA A 590 17.60 -5.54 5.63
CA ALA A 590 17.22 -6.01 4.30
C ALA A 590 15.72 -5.79 4.02
N VAL A 591 15.27 -4.54 4.13
CA VAL A 591 13.84 -4.14 4.03
C VAL A 591 13.11 -4.75 2.82
N HIS A 592 13.72 -4.67 1.64
CA HIS A 592 13.19 -5.20 0.37
C HIS A 592 12.94 -6.73 0.39
N VAL A 593 13.60 -7.48 1.27
CA VAL A 593 13.36 -8.92 1.46
C VAL A 593 12.40 -9.17 2.63
N GLU A 594 12.63 -8.48 3.75
CA GLU A 594 11.92 -8.75 5.01
C GLU A 594 10.46 -8.24 5.00
N ASN A 595 10.19 -7.11 4.32
CA ASN A 595 8.85 -6.57 4.22
C ASN A 595 8.67 -5.75 2.92
N PRO A 596 8.53 -6.40 1.76
CA PRO A 596 8.51 -5.73 0.45
C PRO A 596 7.23 -4.90 0.21
N LEU A 597 6.09 -5.23 0.82
CA LEU A 597 4.81 -4.59 0.48
C LEU A 597 4.74 -3.08 0.84
N PRO A 598 5.11 -2.65 2.07
CA PRO A 598 5.19 -1.23 2.39
C PRO A 598 6.20 -0.48 1.50
N LEU A 599 7.31 -1.14 1.16
CA LEU A 599 8.33 -0.58 0.28
C LEU A 599 7.79 -0.38 -1.15
N VAL A 600 7.15 -1.39 -1.73
CA VAL A 600 6.49 -1.30 -3.06
C VAL A 600 5.50 -0.15 -3.09
N ARG A 601 4.66 -0.01 -2.05
CA ARG A 601 3.68 1.09 -1.95
C ARG A 601 4.38 2.45 -1.91
N ALA A 602 5.46 2.58 -1.15
CA ALA A 602 6.20 3.83 -1.07
C ALA A 602 6.92 4.19 -2.38
N VAL A 603 7.55 3.21 -3.04
CA VAL A 603 8.17 3.41 -4.35
C VAL A 603 7.12 3.80 -5.39
N ARG A 604 5.96 3.14 -5.46
CA ARG A 604 4.88 3.55 -6.36
C ARG A 604 4.44 5.00 -6.12
N LYS A 605 4.28 5.42 -4.86
CA LYS A 605 3.93 6.81 -4.52
C LYS A 605 5.02 7.79 -4.93
N PHE A 606 6.28 7.42 -4.71
CA PHE A 606 7.43 8.20 -5.14
C PHE A 606 7.47 8.37 -6.66
N LEU A 607 7.29 7.29 -7.41
CA LEU A 607 7.20 7.31 -8.87
C LEU A 607 6.04 8.18 -9.36
N VAL A 608 4.85 8.08 -8.77
CA VAL A 608 3.69 8.91 -9.18
C VAL A 608 3.98 10.41 -9.01
N ARG A 609 4.59 10.82 -7.89
CA ARG A 609 4.90 12.24 -7.65
C ARG A 609 5.94 12.80 -8.61
N LEU A 610 6.95 12.02 -9.00
CA LEU A 610 7.95 12.46 -9.98
C LEU A 610 7.34 12.86 -11.34
N HIS A 611 6.14 12.38 -11.65
CA HIS A 611 5.47 12.60 -12.93
C HIS A 611 4.25 13.52 -12.83
N GLN A 612 4.00 14.16 -11.69
CA GLN A 612 2.98 15.20 -11.59
C GLN A 612 3.57 16.53 -12.08
N PRO A 613 2.95 17.19 -13.08
CA PRO A 613 3.47 18.39 -13.71
C PRO A 613 3.49 19.63 -12.80
#